data_AF-A0A533YCG6-F1
#
_entry.id   AF-A0A533YCG6-F1
#
_cell.length_a   1.000
_cell.length_b   1.000
_cell.length_c   1.000
_cell.angle_alpha   90.00
_cell.angle_beta   90.00
_cell.angle_gamma   90.00
#
_symmetry.space_group_name_H-M   'P 1'
#
loop_
_entity.id
_entity.type
_entity.pdbx_description
1 polymer ?
#
loop_
_entity_poly.entity_id
_entity_poly.type
_entity_poly.pdbx_seq_one_letter_code
_entity_poly.pdbx_strand_id
1 'polypeptide(L)' 'MFRKIQHIHLVGIGGAGMSGIAEVLLTLGYQVTGSDLSESETTRRLQE' A
#
# COMPACT_ATOMS: atom_id res chain seq x y z
N MET A 1 16.13 -13.24 14.19
CA MET A 1 15.60 -11.92 14.56
C MET A 1 15.02 -11.31 13.28
N PHE A 2 13.70 -11.30 13.12
CA PHE A 2 13.07 -10.70 11.94
C PHE A 2 13.48 -9.22 11.90
N ARG A 3 14.17 -8.80 10.83
CA ARG A 3 14.47 -7.38 10.60
C ARG A 3 13.14 -6.63 10.72
N LYS A 4 13.07 -5.57 11.54
CA LYS A 4 11.90 -4.69 11.62
C LYS A 4 11.61 -4.20 10.19
N ILE A 5 10.65 -4.84 9.52
CA ILE A 5 10.19 -4.39 8.22
C ILE A 5 9.48 -3.08 8.50
N GLN A 6 10.13 -1.96 8.17
CA GLN A 6 9.55 -0.64 8.38
C GLN A 6 8.79 -0.15 7.16
N HIS A 7 9.15 -0.66 5.98
CA HIS A 7 8.67 -0.17 4.70
C HIS A 7 8.30 -1.34 3.78
N ILE A 8 7.08 -1.31 3.26
CA ILE A 8 6.49 -2.30 2.35
C ILE A 8 6.14 -1.59 1.03
N HIS A 9 6.57 -2.14 -0.11
CA HIS A 9 6.20 -1.64 -1.43
C HIS A 9 5.24 -2.62 -2.12
N LEU A 10 4.08 -2.14 -2.56
CA LEU A 10 3.04 -2.93 -3.22
C LEU A 10 2.98 -2.61 -4.72
N VAL A 11 3.21 -3.61 -5.56
CA VAL A 11 3.04 -3.51 -7.02
C VAL A 11 1.62 -3.91 -7.39
N GLY A 12 0.91 -3.06 -8.15
CA GLY A 12 -0.51 -3.21 -8.41
C GLY A 12 -1.40 -2.75 -7.24
N ILE A 13 -0.97 -1.69 -6.52
CA ILE A 13 -1.62 -1.24 -5.29
C ILE A 13 -3.07 -0.74 -5.49
N GLY A 14 -3.42 -0.33 -6.71
CA GLY A 14 -4.76 0.11 -7.10
C GLY A 14 -5.75 -1.04 -7.33
N GLY A 15 -5.31 -2.30 -7.32
CA GLY A 15 -6.20 -3.45 -7.39
C GLY A 15 -7.02 -3.63 -6.11
N ALA A 16 -8.29 -4.02 -6.23
CA ALA A 16 -9.25 -4.10 -5.11
C ALA A 16 -8.76 -4.91 -3.89
N GLY A 17 -7.96 -5.95 -4.10
CA GLY A 17 -7.35 -6.72 -3.01
C GLY A 17 -6.13 -6.04 -2.38
N MET A 18 -5.26 -5.47 -3.22
CA MET A 18 -4.02 -4.86 -2.76
C MET A 18 -4.26 -3.54 -2.03
N SER A 19 -5.29 -2.79 -2.42
CA SER A 19 -5.66 -1.56 -1.75
C SER A 19 -6.15 -1.80 -0.32
N GLY A 20 -6.93 -2.86 -0.10
CA GLY A 20 -7.37 -3.24 1.24
C GLY A 20 -6.21 -3.68 2.14
N ILE A 21 -5.25 -4.42 1.57
CA ILE A 21 -4.02 -4.79 2.29
C ILE A 21 -3.20 -3.55 2.64
N ALA A 22 -3.06 -2.60 1.70
CA ALA A 22 -2.35 -1.35 1.91
C ALA A 22 -2.94 -0.55 3.09
N GLU A 23 -4.27 -0.43 3.15
CA GLU A 23 -4.97 0.28 4.24
C GLU A 23 -4.75 -0.36 5.61
N VAL A 24 -4.81 -1.70 5.69
CA VAL A 24 -4.54 -2.42 6.93
C VAL A 24 -3.10 -2.20 7.37
N LEU A 25 -2.13 -2.28 6.46
CA LEU A 25 -0.72 -2.07 6.78
C LEU A 25 -0.45 -0.63 7.26
N LEU A 26 -1.04 0.37 6.60
CA LEU A 26 -0.97 1.76 7.03
C LEU A 26 -1.57 1.95 8.43
N THR A 27 -2.74 1.34 8.69
CA THR A 27 -3.41 1.37 10.00
C THR A 27 -2.55 0.74 11.10
N LEU A 28 -1.79 -0.30 10.76
CA LEU A 28 -0.85 -0.97 11.68
C LEU A 28 0.47 -0.18 11.88
N GLY A 29 0.62 0.98 11.23
CA GLY A 29 1.78 1.86 11.38
C GLY A 29 2.98 1.48 10.51
N TYR A 30 2.79 0.64 9.48
CA TYR A 30 3.83 0.39 8.49
C TYR A 30 3.91 1.54 7.49
N GLN A 31 5.11 1.85 7.03
CA GLN A 31 5.28 2.69 5.85
C GLN A 31 4.92 1.86 4.62
N VAL A 32 3.96 2.32 3.83
CA VAL A 32 3.56 1.67 2.58
C VAL A 32 3.85 2.61 1.41
N THR A 33 4.47 2.09 0.37
CA THR A 33 4.52 2.72 -0.95
C THR A 33 3.93 1.75 -1.97
N GLY A 34 3.62 2.23 -3.17
CA GLY A 34 3.16 1.34 -4.22
C GLY A 34 3.30 1.91 -5.60
N SER A 35 3.11 1.04 -6.59
CA SER A 35 3.08 1.37 -8.00
C SER A 35 1.85 0.72 -8.64
N ASP A 36 1.31 1.35 -9.67
CA ASP A 36 0.28 0.79 -10.52
C ASP A 36 0.47 1.29 -11.95
N LEU A 37 -0.14 0.62 -12.93
CA LEU A 37 -0.02 0.97 -14.35
C LEU A 37 -0.75 2.27 -14.68
N SER A 38 -1.85 2.54 -13.98
CA SER A 38 -2.68 3.73 -14.19
C SER A 38 -3.12 4.31 -12.86
N GLU A 39 -3.30 5.63 -12.82
CA GLU A 39 -3.94 6.29 -11.70
C GLU A 39 -5.44 5.93 -11.65
N SER A 40 -5.95 5.65 -10.46
CA SER A 40 -7.36 5.37 -10.18
C SER A 40 -7.82 6.13 -8.93
N GLU A 41 -9.13 6.16 -8.67
CA GLU A 41 -9.65 6.69 -7.40
C GLU A 41 -9.04 5.96 -6.18
N THR A 42 -8.78 4.66 -6.32
CA THR A 42 -8.13 3.85 -5.29
C THR A 42 -6.70 4.29 -5.03
N THR A 43 -5.89 4.52 -6.08
CA THR A 43 -4.52 4.99 -5.89
C THR A 43 -4.47 6.41 -5.32
N ARG A 44 -5.45 7.27 -5.65
CA ARG A 44 -5.57 8.62 -5.08
C ARG A 44 -5.90 8.57 -3.60
N ARG A 45 -6.88 7.75 -3.19
CA ARG A 45 -7.26 7.58 -1.78
C ARG A 45 -6.08 7.12 -0.91
N LEU A 46 -5.21 6.27 -1.45
CA LEU A 46 -4.03 5.77 -0.73
C LEU A 46 -2.87 6.78 -0.65
N GLN A 47 -2.96 7.92 -1.36
CA GLN A 47 -1.97 9.00 -1.30
C GLN A 47 -2.32 10.08 -0.28
N GLU A 48 -3.56 10.11 0.23
CA GLU A 48 -4.03 11.02 1.29
C GLU A 48 -3.52 10.60 2.67
#